data_AF-A0A3D0CD36-F1
#
_entry.id   AF-A0A3D0CD36-F1
#
_cell.length_a   1.000
_cell.length_b   1.000
_cell.length_c   1.000
_cell.angle_alpha   90.00
_cell.angle_beta   90.00
_cell.angle_gamma   90.00
#
_symmetry.space_group_name_H-M   'P 1'
#
loop_
_entity.id
_entity.type
_entity.pdbx_description
1 polymer ?
#
loop_
_entity_poly.entity_id
_entity_poly.type
_entity_poly.pdbx_seq_one_letter_code
_entity_poly.pdbx_strand_id
1 'polypeptide(L)'
;MKYSTSTALIGLVMTFSGLLSVESQASKAAFDDKFRQLGEVLPTPNIYRTASGTPGHKYWQQQVDYDISIAIDDKTQRLTGEQVMDYQNNSPDTLRYLWIQLDQNRMKRDSAYKMTSTAPSEPKVTYKSFRSLVESPVFDGGYGITKVTASNGKALHYVINGTMMRVDLPKPLKTGASV
;
A
#
# COMPACT_ATOMS: atom_id res chain seq x y z
N MET A 1 65.99 12.52 42.01
CA MET A 1 66.80 13.55 41.33
C MET A 1 66.15 13.83 39.98
N LYS A 2 65.95 15.11 39.67
CA LYS A 2 65.27 15.64 38.46
C LYS A 2 66.25 15.72 37.30
N TYR A 3 65.86 15.34 36.08
CA TYR A 3 66.25 15.86 34.73
C TYR A 3 65.28 15.18 33.74
N SER A 4 64.37 15.78 32.96
CA SER A 4 64.25 17.00 32.14
C SER A 4 65.17 17.09 30.91
N THR A 5 64.49 17.34 29.76
CA THR A 5 64.92 17.69 28.38
C THR A 5 65.40 16.54 27.48
N SER A 6 65.24 16.54 26.15
CA SER A 6 64.35 17.16 25.16
C SER A 6 64.78 16.59 23.78
N THR A 7 63.89 16.65 22.79
CA THR A 7 64.12 16.65 21.32
C THR A 7 64.34 15.37 20.50
N ALA A 8 63.65 15.41 19.34
CA ALA A 8 63.88 14.76 18.04
C ALA A 8 63.19 13.39 17.82
N LEU A 9 62.52 13.08 16.72
CA LEU A 9 62.05 13.79 15.52
C LEU A 9 61.26 12.72 14.71
N ILE A 10 60.32 13.14 13.86
CA ILE A 10 59.76 12.42 12.69
C ILE A 10 58.71 11.32 12.96
N GLY A 11 57.49 11.59 12.49
CA GLY A 11 56.46 10.57 12.34
C GLY A 11 55.11 11.11 11.87
N LEU A 12 55.14 11.95 10.83
CA LEU A 12 53.99 12.49 10.09
C LEU A 12 53.01 11.37 9.70
N VAL A 13 51.82 11.32 10.31
CA VAL A 13 50.67 10.57 9.76
C VAL A 13 49.59 11.58 9.37
N MET A 14 49.28 11.52 8.08
CA MET A 14 48.45 12.45 7.34
C MET A 14 47.07 12.68 7.95
N THR A 15 46.73 13.95 8.00
CA THR A 15 45.39 14.55 8.11
C THR A 15 44.33 13.81 7.27
N PHE A 16 43.37 13.17 7.93
CA PHE A 16 42.11 12.75 7.32
C PHE A 16 41.12 13.90 7.45
N SER A 17 41.25 14.90 6.58
CA SER A 17 40.28 15.98 6.41
C SER A 17 39.13 15.49 5.54
N GLY A 18 38.20 14.73 6.13
CA GLY A 18 36.89 14.44 5.54
C GLY A 18 35.87 15.46 6.05
N LEU A 19 35.54 16.45 5.21
CA LEU A 19 34.42 17.36 5.42
C LEU A 19 33.12 16.55 5.58
N LEU A 20 32.61 16.46 6.80
CA LEU A 20 31.22 16.11 7.05
C LEU A 20 30.37 17.36 6.76
N SER A 21 29.91 17.50 5.52
CA SER A 21 28.83 18.43 5.20
C SER A 21 27.56 17.88 5.81
N VAL A 22 27.18 18.41 6.99
CA VAL A 22 25.83 18.29 7.51
C VAL A 22 24.93 19.09 6.57
N GLU A 23 24.26 18.40 5.66
CA GLU A 23 23.17 18.97 4.89
C GLU A 23 22.01 19.22 5.86
N SER A 24 21.93 20.46 6.34
CA SER A 24 20.74 20.98 6.98
C SER A 24 19.58 20.81 5.99
N GLN A 25 18.77 19.76 6.18
CA GLN A 25 17.40 19.80 5.69
C GLN A 25 16.72 20.89 6.50
N ALA A 26 16.81 22.12 6.00
CA ALA A 26 15.91 23.18 6.39
C ALA A 26 14.51 22.59 6.27
N SER A 27 13.87 22.36 7.41
CA SER A 27 12.46 22.05 7.45
C SER A 27 11.80 23.18 6.67
N LYS A 28 11.24 22.85 5.50
CA LYS A 28 10.35 23.78 4.79
C LYS A 28 9.17 23.99 5.72
N ALA A 29 9.32 24.91 6.68
CA ALA A 29 8.22 25.48 7.41
C ALA A 29 7.20 25.88 6.34
N ALA A 30 5.96 25.40 6.50
CA ALA A 30 4.90 25.64 5.55
C ALA A 30 4.69 27.15 5.44
N PHE A 31 5.33 27.76 4.45
CA PHE A 31 5.21 29.18 4.17
C PHE A 31 3.79 29.39 3.64
N ASP A 32 2.93 30.03 4.44
CA ASP A 32 1.52 30.32 4.13
C ASP A 32 1.44 31.49 3.13
N ASP A 33 1.89 31.24 1.91
CA ASP A 33 1.78 32.20 0.83
C ASP A 33 0.38 32.11 0.19
N LYS A 34 -0.48 33.07 0.54
CA LYS A 34 -1.84 33.23 0.01
C LYS A 34 -1.90 33.46 -1.51
N PHE A 35 -0.76 33.77 -2.14
CA PHE A 35 -0.65 34.03 -3.57
C PHE A 35 0.21 32.98 -4.30
N ARG A 36 0.55 31.87 -3.65
CA ARG A 36 1.28 30.78 -4.31
C ARG A 36 0.50 30.29 -5.53
N GLN A 37 1.16 30.22 -6.67
CA GLN A 37 0.56 29.64 -7.87
C GLN A 37 0.14 28.19 -7.61
N LEU A 38 -1.16 27.92 -7.72
CA LEU A 38 -1.77 26.60 -7.54
C LEU A 38 -1.35 25.58 -8.62
N GLY A 39 -0.59 26.00 -9.63
CA GLY A 39 -0.09 25.15 -10.71
C GLY A 39 0.85 24.03 -10.25
N GLU A 40 1.40 24.12 -9.04
CA GLU A 40 2.19 23.04 -8.44
C GLU A 40 1.32 21.94 -7.81
N VAL A 41 0.06 22.26 -7.46
CA VAL A 41 -0.86 21.36 -6.73
C VAL A 41 -1.81 20.63 -7.68
N LEU A 42 -2.10 21.20 -8.85
CA LEU A 42 -3.00 20.61 -9.83
C LEU A 42 -2.22 20.05 -11.04
N PRO A 43 -2.45 18.78 -11.43
CA PRO A 43 -1.74 18.20 -12.56
C PRO A 43 -2.08 18.95 -13.85
N THR A 44 -1.05 19.19 -14.67
CA THR A 44 -1.23 19.79 -16.00
C THR A 44 -2.19 18.92 -16.83
N PRO A 45 -3.17 19.54 -17.54
CA PRO A 45 -4.09 18.81 -18.40
C PRO A 45 -3.35 17.94 -19.41
N ASN A 46 -3.89 16.75 -19.67
CA ASN A 46 -3.36 15.83 -20.67
C ASN A 46 -4.48 15.18 -21.50
N ILE A 47 -4.10 14.28 -22.42
CA ILE A 47 -5.03 13.58 -23.32
C ILE A 47 -6.04 12.66 -22.60
N TYR A 48 -5.76 12.28 -21.35
CA TYR A 48 -6.60 11.44 -20.51
C TYR A 48 -7.46 12.24 -19.53
N ARG A 49 -7.02 13.43 -19.08
CA ARG A 49 -7.74 14.27 -18.12
C ARG A 49 -7.56 15.75 -18.47
N THR A 50 -8.67 16.45 -18.73
CA THR A 50 -8.64 17.86 -19.18
C THR A 50 -8.47 18.84 -18.00
N ALA A 51 -8.29 20.13 -18.30
CA ALA A 51 -8.19 21.21 -17.30
C ALA A 51 -9.43 21.36 -16.42
N SER A 52 -10.58 20.89 -16.90
CA SER A 52 -11.83 20.88 -16.13
C SER A 52 -11.96 19.66 -15.20
N GLY A 53 -10.98 18.74 -15.21
CA GLY A 53 -11.03 17.49 -14.46
C GLY A 53 -11.86 16.38 -15.14
N THR A 54 -12.51 16.69 -16.25
CA THR A 54 -13.28 15.72 -17.04
C THR A 54 -12.39 14.72 -17.78
N PRO A 55 -12.88 13.49 -18.04
CA PRO A 55 -12.27 12.54 -18.95
C PRO A 55 -11.89 13.18 -20.31
N GLY A 56 -10.63 13.03 -20.71
CA GLY A 56 -10.16 13.41 -22.03
C GLY A 56 -10.57 12.40 -23.11
N HIS A 57 -10.33 12.73 -24.37
CA HIS A 57 -10.72 11.89 -25.52
C HIS A 57 -10.05 10.50 -25.57
N LYS A 58 -8.93 10.30 -24.85
CA LYS A 58 -8.25 9.00 -24.72
C LYS A 58 -8.47 8.33 -23.37
N TYR A 59 -9.35 8.87 -22.53
CA TYR A 59 -9.65 8.31 -21.22
C TYR A 59 -10.18 6.87 -21.32
N TRP A 60 -9.74 6.01 -20.40
CA TRP A 60 -10.18 4.62 -20.30
C TRP A 60 -10.38 4.25 -18.83
N GLN A 61 -11.24 3.26 -18.60
CA GLN A 61 -11.46 2.62 -17.31
C GLN A 61 -11.59 1.12 -17.55
N GLN A 62 -11.08 0.30 -16.63
CA GLN A 62 -11.32 -1.13 -16.69
C GLN A 62 -12.79 -1.42 -16.40
N GLN A 63 -13.34 -2.39 -17.11
CA GLN A 63 -14.66 -2.90 -16.83
C GLN A 63 -14.50 -4.27 -16.17
N VAL A 64 -15.23 -4.45 -15.07
CA VAL A 64 -15.20 -5.70 -14.32
C VAL A 64 -16.61 -6.02 -13.88
N ASP A 65 -17.12 -7.14 -14.35
CA ASP A 65 -18.44 -7.64 -14.02
C ASP A 65 -18.29 -8.73 -12.96
N TYR A 66 -19.10 -8.64 -11.89
CA TYR A 66 -18.97 -9.51 -10.72
C TYR A 66 -20.27 -10.27 -10.49
N ASP A 67 -20.15 -11.59 -10.31
CA ASP A 67 -21.19 -12.43 -9.74
C ASP A 67 -20.72 -12.94 -8.38
N ILE A 68 -21.46 -12.61 -7.32
CA ILE A 68 -21.06 -12.85 -5.94
C ILE A 68 -22.16 -13.64 -5.24
N SER A 69 -21.82 -14.86 -4.84
CA SER A 69 -22.70 -15.76 -4.08
C SER A 69 -22.17 -15.91 -2.66
N ILE A 70 -22.96 -15.51 -1.67
CA ILE A 70 -22.56 -15.48 -0.26
C ILE A 70 -23.57 -16.23 0.60
N ALA A 71 -23.06 -17.01 1.56
CA ALA A 71 -23.81 -17.66 2.62
C ALA A 71 -23.34 -17.16 3.99
N ILE A 72 -24.32 -16.82 4.85
CA ILE A 72 -24.10 -16.41 6.24
C ILE A 72 -24.56 -17.55 7.14
N ASP A 73 -23.69 -18.02 8.02
CA ASP A 73 -24.03 -18.93 9.11
C ASP A 73 -24.00 -18.16 10.44
N ASP A 74 -25.19 -17.89 10.99
CA ASP A 74 -25.35 -17.18 12.26
C ASP A 74 -24.93 -18.02 13.47
N LYS A 75 -25.00 -19.36 13.39
CA LYS A 75 -24.57 -20.22 14.52
C LYS A 75 -23.07 -20.20 14.68
N THR A 76 -22.34 -20.23 13.57
CA THR A 76 -20.87 -20.21 13.59
C THR A 76 -20.28 -18.82 13.39
N GLN A 77 -21.11 -17.80 13.16
CA GLN A 77 -20.72 -16.42 12.86
C GLN A 77 -19.72 -16.36 11.69
N ARG A 78 -20.01 -17.09 10.61
CA ARG A 78 -19.13 -17.22 9.44
C ARG A 78 -19.80 -16.74 8.15
N LEU A 79 -19.01 -16.04 7.35
CA LEU A 79 -19.33 -15.65 5.98
C LEU A 79 -18.52 -16.53 5.03
N THR A 80 -19.20 -17.23 4.12
CA THR A 80 -18.55 -18.00 3.06
C THR A 80 -19.14 -17.60 1.73
N GLY A 81 -18.37 -17.67 0.65
CA GLY A 81 -18.87 -17.29 -0.65
C GLY A 81 -17.91 -17.60 -1.77
N GLU A 82 -18.45 -17.49 -2.97
CA GLU A 82 -17.75 -17.59 -4.24
C GLU A 82 -17.99 -16.30 -5.02
N GLN A 83 -16.96 -15.88 -5.74
CA GLN A 83 -17.01 -14.71 -6.62
C GLN A 83 -16.46 -15.12 -7.98
N VAL A 84 -17.26 -14.88 -9.01
CA VAL A 84 -16.85 -14.93 -10.41
C VAL A 84 -16.66 -13.49 -10.89
N MET A 85 -15.61 -13.27 -11.67
CA MET A 85 -15.22 -11.94 -12.13
C MET A 85 -14.87 -12.05 -13.61
N ASP A 86 -15.61 -11.33 -14.45
CA ASP A 86 -15.28 -11.16 -15.87
C ASP A 86 -14.55 -9.82 -16.02
N TYR A 87 -13.28 -9.86 -16.41
CA TYR A 87 -12.43 -8.68 -16.48
C TYR A 87 -12.16 -8.29 -17.93
N GLN A 88 -12.53 -7.06 -18.32
CA GLN A 88 -12.21 -6.49 -19.62
C GLN A 88 -11.09 -5.45 -19.51
N ASN A 89 -10.01 -5.67 -20.27
CA ASN A 89 -8.89 -4.74 -20.33
C ASN A 89 -9.14 -3.64 -21.37
N ASN A 90 -9.57 -2.47 -20.92
CA ASN A 90 -9.71 -1.27 -21.75
C ASN A 90 -8.43 -0.40 -21.77
N SER A 91 -7.40 -0.78 -21.01
CA SER A 91 -6.13 -0.05 -21.01
C SER A 91 -5.38 -0.25 -22.33
N PRO A 92 -4.56 0.73 -22.76
CA PRO A 92 -3.70 0.59 -23.94
C PRO A 92 -2.57 -0.43 -23.74
N ASP A 93 -2.37 -0.89 -22.51
CA ASP A 93 -1.28 -1.80 -22.15
C ASP A 93 -1.77 -3.25 -22.11
N THR A 94 -0.85 -4.17 -22.42
CA THR A 94 -1.11 -5.61 -22.25
C THR A 94 -0.84 -6.04 -20.82
N LEU A 95 -1.86 -6.58 -20.15
CA LEU A 95 -1.76 -7.03 -18.76
C LEU A 95 -1.26 -8.47 -18.68
N ARG A 96 -0.32 -8.73 -17.77
CA ARG A 96 0.17 -10.10 -17.47
C ARG A 96 -0.35 -10.62 -16.13
N TYR A 97 -0.83 -9.72 -15.29
CA TYR A 97 -1.37 -10.02 -13.98
C TYR A 97 -2.47 -9.00 -13.66
N LEU A 98 -3.36 -9.39 -12.74
CA LEU A 98 -4.41 -8.54 -12.20
C LEU A 98 -4.13 -8.26 -10.72
N TRP A 99 -4.36 -7.02 -10.30
CA TRP A 99 -4.35 -6.64 -8.90
C TRP A 99 -5.77 -6.54 -8.39
N ILE A 100 -6.05 -7.26 -7.30
CA ILE A 100 -7.35 -7.31 -6.63
C ILE A 100 -7.17 -6.78 -5.21
N GLN A 101 -8.06 -5.86 -4.80
CA GLN A 101 -8.04 -5.32 -3.45
C GLN A 101 -8.77 -6.25 -2.48
N LEU A 102 -8.12 -6.52 -1.35
CA LEU A 102 -8.58 -7.38 -0.28
C LEU A 102 -8.71 -6.57 1.01
N ASP A 103 -9.59 -5.57 1.01
CA ASP A 103 -9.68 -4.58 2.09
C ASP A 103 -9.92 -5.17 3.48
N GLN A 104 -10.66 -6.29 3.57
CA GLN A 104 -10.89 -6.96 4.85
C GLN A 104 -9.59 -7.45 5.49
N ASN A 105 -8.52 -7.70 4.72
CA ASN A 105 -7.22 -8.08 5.28
C ASN A 105 -6.63 -6.99 6.18
N ARG A 106 -7.14 -5.75 6.11
CA ARG A 106 -6.81 -4.70 7.08
C ARG A 106 -7.22 -5.08 8.52
N MET A 107 -8.21 -5.95 8.69
CA MET A 107 -8.66 -6.44 10.00
C MET A 107 -7.84 -7.63 10.52
N LYS A 108 -6.95 -8.21 9.70
CA LYS A 108 -6.06 -9.26 10.16
C LYS A 108 -5.21 -8.80 11.33
N ARG A 109 -4.94 -9.72 12.26
CA ARG A 109 -4.15 -9.44 13.47
C ARG A 109 -2.75 -8.92 13.16
N ASP A 110 -2.14 -9.42 12.09
CA ASP A 110 -0.81 -9.06 11.61
C ASP A 110 -0.83 -7.98 10.51
N SER A 111 -1.98 -7.34 10.27
CA SER A 111 -2.06 -6.28 9.27
C SER A 111 -1.24 -5.07 9.70
N ALA A 112 -0.68 -4.35 8.72
CA ALA A 112 0.01 -3.09 8.97
C ALA A 112 -0.86 -2.11 9.78
N TYR A 113 -2.17 -2.07 9.49
CA TYR A 113 -3.12 -1.21 10.21
C TYR A 113 -3.22 -1.54 11.70
N LYS A 114 -3.26 -2.82 12.07
CA LYS A 114 -3.29 -3.23 13.47
C LYS A 114 -1.94 -3.01 14.15
N MET A 115 -0.84 -3.27 13.45
CA MET A 115 0.52 -3.10 13.98
C MET A 115 0.91 -1.64 14.20
N THR A 116 0.40 -0.71 13.40
CA THR A 116 0.69 0.74 13.54
C THR A 116 -0.36 1.49 14.35
N SER A 117 -1.37 0.80 14.90
CA SER A 117 -2.42 1.45 15.67
C SER A 117 -1.86 1.92 17.01
N THR A 118 -1.92 3.23 17.28
CA THR A 118 -1.53 3.80 18.56
C THR A 118 -2.49 3.37 19.67
N ALA A 119 -1.96 3.15 20.87
CA ALA A 119 -2.80 2.95 22.05
C ALA A 119 -3.64 4.21 22.31
N PRO A 120 -4.91 4.07 22.78
CA PRO A 120 -5.71 5.22 23.18
C PRO A 120 -4.97 6.03 24.25
N SER A 121 -4.80 7.33 24.06
CA SER A 121 -4.10 8.21 25.03
C SER A 121 -5.02 8.73 26.15
N GLU A 122 -6.21 8.16 26.30
CA GLU A 122 -7.19 8.61 27.27
C GLU A 122 -6.82 8.17 28.69
N PRO A 123 -6.90 9.06 29.71
CA PRO A 123 -6.57 8.72 31.09
C PRO A 123 -7.54 7.69 31.72
N LYS A 124 -8.67 7.40 31.06
CA LYS A 124 -9.65 6.41 31.48
C LYS A 124 -9.99 5.49 30.32
N VAL A 125 -9.85 4.18 30.53
CA VAL A 125 -10.25 3.17 29.54
C VAL A 125 -11.78 3.13 29.50
N THR A 126 -12.36 3.50 28.36
CA THR A 126 -13.81 3.34 28.16
C THR A 126 -14.19 1.87 28.08
N TYR A 127 -15.44 1.53 28.42
CA TYR A 127 -15.94 0.15 28.29
C TYR A 127 -15.78 -0.39 26.85
N LYS A 128 -15.96 0.48 25.85
CA LYS A 128 -15.75 0.14 24.43
C LYS A 128 -14.29 -0.20 24.12
N SER A 129 -13.34 0.60 24.63
CA SER A 129 -11.90 0.35 24.46
C SER A 129 -11.49 -0.96 25.14
N PHE A 130 -11.99 -1.20 26.35
CA PHE A 130 -11.75 -2.45 27.07
C PHE A 130 -12.29 -3.67 26.33
N ARG A 131 -13.55 -3.61 25.88
CA ARG A 131 -14.18 -4.65 25.08
C ARG A 131 -13.38 -4.96 23.81
N SER A 132 -12.96 -3.94 23.07
CA SER A 132 -12.13 -4.12 21.89
C SER A 132 -10.77 -4.77 22.20
N LEU A 133 -10.18 -4.49 23.37
CA LEU A 133 -8.92 -5.09 23.79
C LEU A 133 -9.06 -6.60 24.04
N VAL A 134 -10.21 -7.02 24.58
CA VAL A 134 -10.52 -8.42 24.90
C VAL A 134 -11.01 -9.20 23.69
N GLU A 135 -11.83 -8.60 22.83
CA GLU A 135 -12.45 -9.28 21.67
C GLU A 135 -11.54 -9.28 20.43
N SER A 136 -10.70 -8.25 20.22
CA SER A 136 -9.86 -8.16 19.02
C SER A 136 -8.85 -9.32 18.84
N PRO A 137 -8.31 -9.96 19.89
CA PRO A 137 -7.43 -11.13 19.73
C PRO A 137 -8.16 -12.41 19.28
N VAL A 138 -9.47 -12.50 19.51
CA VAL A 138 -10.29 -13.69 19.19
C VAL A 138 -10.71 -13.70 17.72
N PHE A 139 -10.90 -12.52 17.13
CA PHE A 139 -11.26 -12.36 15.72
C PHE A 139 -10.01 -12.33 14.83
N ASP A 140 -9.85 -13.34 13.97
CA ASP A 140 -8.69 -13.43 13.07
C ASP A 140 -8.74 -12.39 11.94
N GLY A 141 -9.95 -12.09 11.44
CA GLY A 141 -10.20 -11.07 10.43
C GLY A 141 -9.62 -11.38 9.04
N GLY A 142 -10.07 -10.62 8.03
CA GLY A 142 -9.60 -10.78 6.65
C GLY A 142 -10.21 -11.93 5.87
N TYR A 143 -9.70 -12.10 4.64
CA TYR A 143 -10.16 -13.14 3.73
C TYR A 143 -9.35 -14.43 3.92
N GLY A 144 -10.06 -15.55 4.08
CA GLY A 144 -9.53 -16.90 3.96
C GLY A 144 -9.68 -17.40 2.53
N ILE A 145 -8.83 -16.94 1.61
CA ILE A 145 -8.90 -17.35 0.20
C ILE A 145 -8.45 -18.81 0.09
N THR A 146 -9.37 -19.69 -0.30
CA THR A 146 -9.13 -21.14 -0.42
C THR A 146 -8.75 -21.55 -1.84
N LYS A 147 -9.28 -20.86 -2.85
CA LYS A 147 -9.13 -21.25 -4.26
C LYS A 147 -9.21 -20.01 -5.16
N VAL A 148 -8.30 -19.93 -6.13
CA VAL A 148 -8.35 -18.96 -7.24
C VAL A 148 -8.12 -19.74 -8.53
N THR A 149 -9.09 -19.70 -9.44
CA THR A 149 -9.10 -20.47 -10.68
C THR A 149 -9.50 -19.60 -11.86
N ALA A 150 -9.01 -19.94 -13.05
CA ALA A 150 -9.51 -19.39 -14.30
C ALA A 150 -10.88 -19.99 -14.66
N SER A 151 -11.56 -19.40 -15.64
CA SER A 151 -12.84 -19.87 -16.19
C SER A 151 -12.84 -21.34 -16.66
N ASN A 152 -11.67 -21.87 -17.02
CA ASN A 152 -11.48 -23.29 -17.38
C ASN A 152 -11.22 -24.21 -16.17
N GLY A 153 -11.36 -23.72 -14.95
CA GLY A 153 -11.12 -24.47 -13.71
C GLY A 153 -9.64 -24.66 -13.35
N LYS A 154 -8.69 -24.18 -14.16
CA LYS A 154 -7.27 -24.30 -13.86
C LYS A 154 -6.87 -23.35 -12.73
N ALA A 155 -6.15 -23.85 -11.74
CA ALA A 155 -5.61 -23.04 -10.66
C ALA A 155 -4.69 -21.93 -11.20
N LEU A 156 -4.87 -20.71 -10.69
CA LEU A 156 -4.04 -19.56 -11.01
C LEU A 156 -3.02 -19.34 -9.90
N HIS A 157 -1.81 -18.94 -10.29
CA HIS A 157 -0.83 -18.49 -9.32
C HIS A 157 -1.24 -17.10 -8.80
N TYR A 158 -1.22 -16.92 -7.49
CA TYR A 158 -1.48 -15.63 -6.87
C TYR A 158 -0.57 -15.38 -5.67
N VAL A 159 -0.31 -14.11 -5.40
CA VAL A 159 0.47 -13.63 -4.25
C VAL A 159 -0.35 -12.59 -3.50
N ILE A 160 -0.55 -12.79 -2.21
CA ILE A 160 -1.21 -11.82 -1.33
C ILE A 160 -0.14 -11.05 -0.57
N ASN A 161 -0.18 -9.73 -0.68
CA ASN A 161 0.62 -8.80 0.10
C ASN A 161 -0.32 -7.82 0.82
N GLY A 162 -0.60 -8.11 2.09
CA GLY A 162 -1.52 -7.31 2.91
C GLY A 162 -2.92 -7.27 2.29
N THR A 163 -3.37 -6.07 1.92
CA THR A 163 -4.68 -5.82 1.27
C THR A 163 -4.62 -5.90 -0.26
N MET A 164 -3.50 -6.33 -0.85
CA MET A 164 -3.36 -6.44 -2.31
C MET A 164 -3.10 -7.89 -2.69
N MET A 165 -3.85 -8.39 -3.66
CA MET A 165 -3.62 -9.70 -4.26
C MET A 165 -3.23 -9.54 -5.73
N ARG A 166 -2.11 -10.12 -6.12
CA ARG A 166 -1.70 -10.25 -7.52
C ARG A 166 -2.09 -11.62 -8.02
N VAL A 167 -2.82 -11.69 -9.13
CA VAL A 167 -3.16 -12.95 -9.82
C VAL A 167 -2.45 -12.96 -11.17
N ASP A 168 -1.61 -13.96 -11.41
CA ASP A 168 -0.88 -14.08 -12.68
C ASP A 168 -1.76 -14.73 -13.74
N LEU A 169 -1.88 -14.07 -14.89
CA LEU A 169 -2.68 -14.56 -16.00
C LEU A 169 -1.89 -15.60 -16.79
N PRO A 170 -2.52 -16.74 -17.17
CA PRO A 170 -1.84 -17.77 -17.95
C PRO A 170 -1.52 -17.30 -19.38
N LYS A 171 -2.27 -16.31 -19.88
CA LYS A 171 -2.06 -15.64 -21.16
C LYS A 171 -2.15 -14.13 -20.94
N PRO A 172 -1.26 -13.33 -21.55
CA PRO A 172 -1.35 -11.87 -21.47
C PRO A 172 -2.66 -11.37 -22.08
N LEU A 173 -3.34 -10.47 -21.36
CA LEU A 173 -4.59 -9.86 -21.73
C LEU A 173 -4.33 -8.57 -22.50
N LYS A 174 -4.58 -8.60 -23.81
CA LYS A 174 -4.40 -7.44 -24.70
C LYS A 174 -5.50 -6.40 -24.47
N THR A 175 -5.30 -5.18 -24.97
CA THR A 175 -6.34 -4.15 -25.01
C THR A 175 -7.59 -4.67 -25.74
N GLY A 176 -8.76 -4.41 -25.17
CA GLY A 176 -10.08 -4.84 -25.61
C GLY A 176 -10.45 -6.29 -25.28
N ALA A 177 -9.50 -7.11 -24.80
CA ALA A 177 -9.77 -8.51 -24.49
C ALA A 177 -10.34 -8.68 -23.07
N SER A 178 -11.06 -9.79 -22.87
CA SER A 178 -11.65 -10.18 -21.59
C SER A 178 -11.15 -11.55 -21.12
N VAL A 179 -11.20 -11.78 -19.80
CA VAL A 179 -10.82 -13.05 -19.14
C VAL A 179 -11.74 -13.37 -17.98
#